data_AF-A0AAE1K7V6-F1
#
_entry.id   AF-A0AAE1K7V6-F1
#
_cell.length_a   1.000
_cell.length_b   1.000
_cell.length_c   1.000
_cell.angle_alpha   90.00
_cell.angle_beta   90.00
_cell.angle_gamma   90.00
#
_symmetry.space_group_name_H-M   'P 1'
#
loop_
_entity.id
_entity.type
_entity.pdbx_description
1 polymer ?
#
loop_
_entity_poly.entity_id
_entity_poly.type
_entity_poly.pdbx_seq_one_letter_code
_entity_poly.pdbx_strand_id
1 'polypeptide(L)' 'MLTATGLDADDSLFSIAFAITQKENTHNWKWFFEWIRRSLDLEDGNDVTIMSDMQKGLMNAVSDVLPLAEH' A
#
# COMPACT_ATOMS: atom_id res chain seq x y z
N MET A 1 -4.57 10.71 -6.66
CA MET A 1 -5.60 9.74 -6.20
C MET A 1 -4.84 8.52 -5.76
N LEU A 2 -5.11 7.98 -4.58
CA LEU A 2 -4.40 6.79 -4.10
C LEU A 2 -5.28 5.57 -4.38
N THR A 3 -4.69 4.51 -4.92
CA THR A 3 -5.38 3.25 -5.21
C THR A 3 -4.49 2.09 -4.85
N ALA A 4 -5.08 1.02 -4.33
CA ALA A 4 -4.43 -0.25 -4.07
C ALA A 4 -5.25 -1.36 -4.73
N THR A 5 -4.57 -2.21 -5.48
CA THR A 5 -5.13 -3.36 -6.18
C THR A 5 -4.32 -4.58 -5.79
N GLY A 6 -4.99 -5.68 -5.49
CA GLY A 6 -4.38 -6.97 -5.20
C GLY A 6 -4.64 -7.98 -6.30
N LEU A 7 -3.93 -9.10 -6.24
CA LEU A 7 -4.25 -10.30 -7.02
C LEU A 7 -5.09 -11.22 -6.14
N ASP A 8 -6.14 -11.81 -6.70
CA ASP A 8 -6.88 -12.90 -6.06
C ASP A 8 -6.27 -14.27 -6.41
N ALA A 9 -6.89 -15.35 -5.94
CA ALA A 9 -6.42 -16.72 -6.18
C ALA A 9 -6.51 -17.17 -7.64
N ASP A 10 -7.23 -16.43 -8.50
CA ASP A 10 -7.40 -16.69 -9.93
C ASP A 10 -6.54 -15.74 -10.78
N ASP A 11 -5.46 -15.19 -10.20
CA ASP A 11 -4.54 -14.22 -10.83
C ASP A 11 -5.24 -12.95 -11.38
N SER A 12 -6.44 -12.64 -10.88
CA SER A 12 -7.22 -11.51 -11.33
C SER A 12 -7.00 -10.30 -10.44
N LEU A 13 -6.88 -9.12 -11.07
CA LEU A 13 -6.71 -7.87 -10.35
C LEU A 13 -8.04 -7.44 -9.70
N PHE A 14 -8.02 -7.27 -8.38
CA PHE A 14 -9.14 -6.81 -7.58
C PHE A 14 -8.80 -5.53 -6.80
N SER A 15 -9.70 -4.54 -6.82
CA SER A 15 -9.48 -3.27 -6.11
C SER A 15 -9.67 -3.42 -4.60
N ILE A 16 -8.61 -3.19 -3.82
CA ILE A 16 -8.62 -3.30 -2.35
C ILE A 16 -9.17 -2.02 -1.73
N ALA A 17 -8.62 -0.87 -2.12
CA ALA A 17 -8.95 0.42 -1.52
C ALA A 17 -8.63 1.58 -2.47
N PHE A 18 -9.33 2.70 -2.29
CA PHE A 18 -8.99 3.97 -2.91
C PHE A 18 -9.17 5.13 -1.93
N ALA A 19 -8.43 6.22 -2.16
CA ALA A 19 -8.57 7.44 -1.38
C ALA A 19 -8.41 8.69 -2.26
N ILE A 20 -9.28 9.67 -2.01
CA ILE A 20 -9.18 11.00 -2.61
C ILE A 20 -8.40 11.89 -1.66
N THR A 21 -7.24 12.36 -2.11
CA THR A 21 -6.33 13.18 -1.31
C THR A 21 -5.96 14.45 -2.06
N GLN A 22 -5.69 15.53 -1.35
CA GLN A 22 -5.31 16.82 -1.96
C GLN A 22 -4.03 16.75 -2.81
N LYS A 23 -3.08 15.88 -2.46
CA LYS A 23 -1.81 15.69 -3.17
C LYS A 23 -1.19 14.33 -2.89
N GLU A 24 -0.46 13.78 -3.85
CA GLU A 24 0.35 12.57 -3.67
C GLU A 24 1.67 12.92 -2.98
N ASN A 25 1.84 12.47 -1.74
CA ASN A 25 3.02 12.72 -0.93
C ASN A 25 3.14 11.66 0.18
N THR A 26 4.31 11.58 0.82
CA THR A 26 4.61 10.58 1.85
C THR A 26 3.61 10.56 3.01
N HIS A 27 3.15 11.72 3.49
CA HIS A 27 2.18 11.77 4.59
C HIS A 27 0.85 11.11 4.22
N ASN A 28 0.34 11.41 3.02
CA ASN A 28 -0.93 10.84 2.53
C ASN A 28 -0.80 9.36 2.19
N TRP A 29 0.33 8.94 1.60
CA TRP A 29 0.62 7.52 1.38
C TRP A 29 0.74 6.75 2.69
N LYS A 30 1.44 7.30 3.69
CA LYS A 30 1.58 6.68 5.01
C LYS A 30 0.23 6.48 5.69
N TRP A 31 -0.61 7.52 5.68
CA TRP A 31 -1.97 7.43 6.17
C TRP A 31 -2.78 6.35 5.44
N PHE A 32 -2.65 6.26 4.11
CA PHE A 32 -3.36 5.25 3.31
C PHE A 32 -2.90 3.83 3.61
N PHE A 33 -1.59 3.57 3.68
CA PHE A 33 -1.05 2.26 4.02
C PHE A 33 -1.36 1.84 5.46
N GLU A 34 -1.44 2.76 6.42
CA GLU A 34 -1.86 2.46 7.79
C GLU A 34 -3.29 1.89 7.83
N TRP A 35 -4.20 2.41 6.99
CA TRP A 35 -5.55 1.86 6.88
C TRP A 35 -5.56 0.48 6.23
N ILE A 36 -4.79 0.27 5.17
CA ILE A 36 -4.68 -1.04 4.51
C ILE A 36 -4.10 -2.07 5.48
N ARG A 37 -2.98 -1.74 6.14
CA ARG A 37 -2.33 -2.59 7.14
C ARG A 37 -3.30 -3.07 8.20
N ARG A 38 -4.10 -2.17 8.77
CA ARG A 38 -5.10 -2.51 9.81
C ARG A 38 -6.30 -3.27 9.28
N SER A 39 -6.73 -2.97 8.06
CA SER A 39 -7.93 -3.59 7.47
C SER A 39 -7.68 -5.02 7.01
N LEU A 40 -6.45 -5.32 6.59
CA LEU A 40 -6.02 -6.63 6.11
C LEU A 40 -5.17 -7.40 7.14
N ASP A 41 -4.96 -6.83 8.33
CA ASP A 41 -4.14 -7.40 9.42
C ASP A 41 -2.74 -7.83 8.96
N LEU A 42 -2.05 -6.94 8.24
CA LEU A 42 -0.77 -7.24 7.58
C LEU A 42 0.45 -7.25 8.52
N GLU A 43 0.25 -7.07 9.84
CA GLU A 43 1.34 -6.85 10.80
C GLU A 43 2.37 -5.84 10.29
N ASP A 44 3.66 -6.16 10.27
CA ASP A 44 4.73 -5.30 9.73
C ASP A 44 5.02 -5.57 8.23
N GLY A 45 4.15 -6.31 7.54
CA GLY A 45 4.26 -6.62 6.10
C GLY A 45 4.84 -8.00 5.79
N ASN A 46 4.85 -8.93 6.74
CA ASN A 46 5.31 -10.30 6.48
C ASN A 46 4.47 -10.96 5.37
N ASP A 47 5.13 -11.66 4.44
CA ASP A 47 4.51 -12.35 3.30
C ASP A 47 3.69 -11.44 2.35
N VAL A 48 3.93 -10.12 2.38
CA VAL A 48 3.31 -9.14 1.48
C VAL A 48 4.32 -8.65 0.46
N THR A 49 3.97 -8.72 -0.82
CA THR A 49 4.73 -8.09 -1.91
C THR A 49 4.00 -6.84 -2.39
N ILE A 50 4.69 -5.69 -2.42
CA ILE A 50 4.14 -4.42 -2.87
C ILE A 50 4.73 -4.03 -4.22
N MET A 51 3.90 -4.07 -5.26
CA MET A 51 4.24 -3.50 -6.58
C MET A 51 3.77 -2.05 -6.65
N SER A 52 4.66 -1.14 -7.05
CA SER A 52 4.36 0.29 -7.14
C SER A 52 5.00 0.96 -8.35
N ASP A 53 4.54 2.17 -8.68
CA ASP A 53 5.17 3.02 -9.70
C ASP A 53 6.49 3.68 -9.22
N MET A 54 7.00 3.26 -8.06
CA MET A 54 8.26 3.70 -7.45
C MET A 54 8.36 5.22 -7.22
N GLN A 55 7.24 5.94 -7.09
CA GLN A 55 7.30 7.33 -6.65
C GLN A 55 7.99 7.43 -5.27
N LYS A 56 8.91 8.38 -5.12
CA LYS A 56 9.69 8.59 -3.88
C LYS A 56 8.81 8.69 -2.63
N GLY A 57 7.65 9.33 -2.77
CA GLY A 57 6.73 9.52 -1.65
C GLY A 57 6.10 8.22 -1.16
N LEU A 58 5.85 7.29 -2.08
CA LEU A 58 5.24 5.99 -1.83
C LEU A 58 6.25 5.03 -1.20
N MET A 59 7.45 4.91 -1.77
CA MET A 59 8.47 3.99 -1.25
C MET A 59 8.78 4.27 0.22
N ASN A 60 8.99 5.54 0.58
CA ASN A 60 9.20 5.95 1.97
C ASN A 60 8.02 5.57 2.88
N ALA A 61 6.79 5.67 2.39
CA ALA A 61 5.61 5.34 3.17
C ALA A 61 5.47 3.82 3.39
N VAL A 62 5.81 3.00 2.39
CA VAL A 62 5.78 1.54 2.55
C VAL A 62 6.86 1.10 3.52
N SER A 63 8.11 1.58 3.38
CA SER A 63 9.20 1.27 4.32
C SER A 63 8.90 1.68 5.76
N ASP A 64 8.09 2.73 5.96
CA ASP A 64 7.67 3.19 7.29
C ASP A 64 6.54 2.35 7.90
N VAL A 65 5.61 1.82 7.09
CA VAL A 65 4.37 1.18 7.57
C VAL A 65 4.42 -0.34 7.50
N LEU A 66 5.06 -0.87 6.47
CA LEU A 66 5.23 -2.29 6.16
C LEU A 66 6.73 -2.57 5.94
N PRO A 67 7.59 -2.39 6.97
CA PRO A 67 9.04 -2.49 6.82
C PRO A 67 9.55 -3.89 6.41
N LEU A 68 8.73 -4.93 6.57
CA LEU A 68 9.06 -6.31 6.22
C LEU A 68 8.46 -6.76 4.88
N ALA A 69 7.71 -5.88 4.20
CA ALA A 69 7.17 -6.20 2.88
C ALA A 69 8.28 -6.30 1.82
N GLU A 70 8.11 -7.24 0.92
CA GLU A 70 8.97 -7.36 -0.26
C GLU A 70 8.56 -6.33 -1.33
N HIS A 71 9.54 -5.83 -2.06
CA HIS A 71 9.40 -4.76 -3.05
C HIS A 71 9.78 -5.22 -4.46
#